data_AF-A0A1Q7QGF1-F1
#
_entry.id   AF-A0A1Q7QGF1-F1
#
_cell.length_a   1.000
_cell.length_b   1.000
_cell.length_c   1.000
_cell.angle_alpha   90.00
_cell.angle_beta   90.00
_cell.angle_gamma   90.00
#
_symmetry.space_group_name_H-M   'P 1'
#
loop_
_entity.id
_entity.type
_entity.pdbx_description
1 polymer ?
#
loop_
_entity_poly.entity_id
_entity_poly.type
_entity_poly.pdbx_seq_one_letter_code
_entity_poly.pdbx_strand_id
1 'polypeptide(L)'
;MRDQPPDVVMPEIARTVFRTVYGSGAPRIGMLRAIFLELSSLSPDSEDAARDLLATTLGSVGAYVMTQMAAGRLRPMHPLMALQSFIGPIFFNLLTRRLAERLLGLDLDGEEAVVILAENWLRAMRPDKEGDADG
;
A
#
# COMPACT_ATOMS: atom_id res chain seq x y z
N MET A 1 17.20 -2.66 -2.12
CA MET A 1 15.94 -1.89 -2.04
C MET A 1 16.17 -0.38 -1.95
N ARG A 2 16.99 0.14 -1.02
CA ARG A 2 17.13 1.60 -0.80
C ARG A 2 17.45 2.43 -2.05
N ASP A 3 18.28 1.91 -2.95
CA ASP A 3 18.68 2.63 -4.18
C ASP A 3 17.88 2.25 -5.44
N GLN A 4 17.01 1.24 -5.36
CA GLN A 4 16.18 0.89 -6.51
C GLN A 4 15.11 1.96 -6.76
N PRO A 5 14.78 2.23 -8.02
CA PRO A 5 13.84 3.29 -8.36
C PRO A 5 12.40 2.90 -7.94
N PRO A 6 11.55 3.89 -7.61
CA PRO A 6 10.20 3.62 -7.08
C PRO A 6 9.28 2.84 -8.02
N ASP A 7 9.48 3.00 -9.33
CA ASP A 7 8.78 2.28 -10.40
C ASP A 7 9.03 0.77 -10.40
N VAL A 8 10.14 0.33 -9.81
CA VAL A 8 10.43 -1.09 -9.57
C VAL A 8 9.93 -1.52 -8.19
N VAL A 9 10.24 -0.75 -7.15
CA VAL A 9 10.02 -1.17 -5.76
C VAL A 9 8.53 -1.19 -5.40
N MET A 10 7.78 -0.15 -5.75
CA MET A 10 6.39 0.00 -5.29
C MET A 10 5.45 -1.07 -5.90
N PRO A 11 5.53 -1.38 -7.21
CA PRO A 11 4.73 -2.47 -7.76
C PRO A 11 5.11 -3.84 -7.19
N GLU A 12 6.39 -4.11 -6.92
CA GLU A 12 6.82 -5.37 -6.29
C GLU A 12 6.32 -5.51 -4.85
N ILE A 13 6.26 -4.42 -4.08
CA ILE A 13 5.61 -4.42 -2.76
C ILE A 13 4.14 -4.82 -2.91
N ALA A 14 3.41 -4.22 -3.85
CA ALA A 14 2.00 -4.51 -4.09
C ALA A 14 1.77 -5.99 -4.48
N ARG A 15 2.57 -6.52 -5.41
CA ARG A 15 2.55 -7.96 -5.78
C ARG A 15 2.83 -8.87 -4.59
N THR A 16 3.83 -8.53 -3.79
CA THR A 16 4.20 -9.32 -2.61
C THR A 16 3.07 -9.36 -1.59
N VAL A 17 2.40 -8.23 -1.35
CA VAL A 17 1.22 -8.16 -0.48
C VAL A 17 0.09 -9.04 -1.05
N PHE A 18 -0.22 -8.92 -2.33
CA PHE A 18 -1.26 -9.76 -2.96
C PHE A 18 -0.94 -11.25 -2.84
N ARG A 19 0.27 -11.68 -3.21
CA ARG A 19 0.70 -13.09 -3.11
C ARG A 19 0.72 -13.59 -1.67
N THR A 20 0.98 -12.73 -0.69
CA THR A 20 0.90 -13.11 0.73
C THR A 20 -0.54 -13.40 1.17
N VAL A 21 -1.51 -12.65 0.63
CA VAL A 21 -2.92 -12.79 0.98
C VAL A 21 -3.63 -13.87 0.16
N TYR A 22 -3.30 -14.00 -1.12
CA TYR A 22 -4.01 -14.82 -2.11
C TYR A 22 -3.16 -15.89 -2.79
N GLY A 23 -1.87 -16.01 -2.47
CA GLY A 23 -0.96 -16.97 -3.11
C GLY A 23 -1.33 -18.44 -2.84
N SER A 24 -0.53 -19.34 -3.40
CA SER A 24 -0.78 -20.78 -3.54
C SER A 24 -1.00 -21.60 -2.25
N GLY A 25 -0.91 -20.97 -1.07
CA GLY A 25 -1.31 -21.55 0.21
C GLY A 25 -2.78 -21.31 0.56
N ALA A 26 -3.15 -21.51 1.83
CA ALA A 26 -4.47 -21.11 2.31
C ALA A 26 -4.61 -19.57 2.24
N PRO A 27 -5.63 -19.02 1.55
CA PRO A 27 -5.82 -17.57 1.46
C PRO A 27 -5.90 -16.93 2.83
N ARG A 28 -5.03 -15.95 3.11
CA ARG A 28 -4.95 -15.26 4.41
C ARG A 28 -5.94 -14.10 4.53
N ILE A 29 -6.88 -13.98 3.60
CA ILE A 29 -7.88 -12.90 3.60
C ILE A 29 -8.76 -12.88 4.86
N GLY A 30 -9.06 -14.05 5.45
CA GLY A 30 -9.79 -14.13 6.72
C GLY A 30 -9.00 -13.52 7.88
N MET A 31 -7.69 -13.76 7.91
CA MET A 31 -6.77 -13.19 8.90
C MET A 31 -6.63 -11.68 8.70
N LEU A 32 -6.51 -11.21 7.45
CA LEU A 32 -6.46 -9.77 7.15
C LEU A 32 -7.70 -9.03 7.67
N ARG A 33 -8.89 -9.62 7.49
CA ARG A 33 -10.16 -9.09 8.00
C ARG A 33 -10.21 -9.05 9.52
N ALA A 34 -9.74 -10.11 10.19
CA ALA A 34 -9.69 -10.17 11.64
C ALA A 34 -8.77 -9.09 12.21
N ILE A 35 -7.56 -8.94 11.65
CA ILE A 35 -6.61 -7.89 12.06
C ILE A 35 -7.22 -6.49 11.89
N PHE A 36 -7.91 -6.24 10.76
CA PHE A 36 -8.55 -4.95 10.52
C PHE A 36 -9.63 -4.61 11.55
N LEU A 37 -10.48 -5.58 11.87
CA LEU A 37 -11.54 -5.42 12.87
C LEU A 37 -10.96 -5.22 14.27
N GLU A 38 -9.94 -6.00 14.61
CA GLU A 38 -9.25 -5.93 15.91
C GLU A 38 -8.59 -4.56 16.11
N LEU A 39 -7.83 -4.08 15.12
CA LEU A 39 -7.22 -2.74 15.15
C LEU A 39 -8.26 -1.62 15.22
N SER A 40 -9.44 -1.82 14.63
CA SER A 40 -10.53 -0.83 14.67
C SER A 40 -11.23 -0.80 16.03
N SER A 41 -11.07 -1.84 16.86
CA SER A 41 -11.70 -1.93 18.18
C SER A 41 -10.98 -1.09 19.24
N LEU A 42 -9.72 -0.70 18.99
CA LEU A 42 -8.85 0.06 19.91
C LEU A 42 -8.79 -0.54 21.32
N SER A 43 -8.79 -1.87 21.43
CA SER A 43 -8.54 -2.51 22.72
C SER A 43 -7.08 -2.28 23.16
N PRO A 44 -6.78 -2.24 24.47
CA PRO A 44 -5.41 -2.06 24.95
C PRO A 44 -4.41 -3.08 24.37
N ASP A 45 -4.83 -4.34 24.22
CA ASP A 45 -4.00 -5.40 23.65
C ASP A 45 -3.76 -5.20 22.13
N SER A 46 -4.72 -4.57 21.44
CA SER A 46 -4.61 -4.23 20.02
C SER A 46 -3.71 -3.01 19.78
N GLU A 47 -3.62 -2.08 20.74
CA GLU A 47 -2.82 -0.86 20.62
C GLU A 47 -1.31 -1.13 20.53
N ASP A 48 -0.78 -2.00 21.39
CA ASP A 48 0.65 -2.32 21.39
C ASP A 48 1.06 -3.02 20.09
N ALA A 49 0.25 -3.99 19.64
CA ALA A 49 0.45 -4.63 18.34
C ALA A 49 0.33 -3.64 17.17
N ALA A 50 -0.58 -2.66 17.25
CA ALA A 50 -0.71 -1.61 16.25
C ALA A 50 0.54 -0.72 16.20
N ARG A 51 1.07 -0.31 17.36
CA ARG A 51 2.27 0.52 17.46
C ARG A 51 3.47 -0.19 16.83
N ASP A 52 3.68 -1.46 17.14
CA ASP A 52 4.79 -2.24 16.59
C ASP A 52 4.68 -2.40 15.06
N LEU A 53 3.48 -2.67 14.56
CA LEU A 53 3.22 -2.77 13.12
C LEU A 53 3.46 -1.43 12.40
N LEU A 54 2.96 -0.33 12.98
CA LEU A 54 3.16 1.02 12.44
C LEU A 54 4.64 1.41 12.45
N ALA A 55 5.36 1.16 13.55
CA ALA A 55 6.78 1.43 13.68
C ALA A 55 7.60 0.64 12.65
N THR A 56 7.28 -0.64 12.46
CA THR A 56 7.94 -1.51 11.48
C THR A 56 7.67 -1.04 10.04
N THR A 57 6.42 -0.70 9.72
CA THR A 57 6.03 -0.23 8.38
C THR A 57 6.67 1.12 8.05
N LEU A 58 6.66 2.04 9.01
CA LEU A 58 7.25 3.37 8.85
C LEU A 58 8.79 3.30 8.78
N GLY A 59 9.41 2.45 9.62
CA GLY A 59 10.86 2.23 9.63
C GLY A 59 11.40 1.54 8.37
N SER A 60 10.55 0.83 7.64
CA SER A 60 10.91 0.15 6.39
C SER A 60 10.46 0.94 5.14
N VAL A 61 9.20 0.79 4.74
CA VAL A 61 8.64 1.41 3.53
C VAL A 61 8.61 2.94 3.66
N GLY A 62 8.27 3.46 4.84
CA GLY A 62 8.30 4.90 5.10
C GLY A 62 9.70 5.50 4.91
N ALA A 63 10.72 4.89 5.49
CA ALA A 63 12.11 5.31 5.33
C ALA A 63 12.57 5.27 3.86
N TYR A 64 12.17 4.24 3.11
CA TYR A 64 12.41 4.18 1.66
C TYR A 64 11.77 5.38 0.95
N VAL A 65 10.47 5.60 1.14
CA VAL A 65 9.72 6.69 0.50
C VAL A 65 10.33 8.05 0.82
N MET A 66 10.67 8.31 2.09
CA MET A 66 11.35 9.55 2.49
C MET A 66 12.70 9.73 1.79
N THR A 67 13.49 8.66 1.65
CA THR A 67 14.77 8.70 0.93
C THR A 67 14.56 9.05 -0.55
N GLN A 68 13.53 8.50 -1.17
CA GLN A 68 13.21 8.76 -2.58
C GLN A 68 12.69 10.19 -2.80
N MET A 69 11.92 10.73 -1.85
CA MET A 69 11.51 12.14 -1.84
C MET A 69 12.72 13.08 -1.72
N ALA A 70 13.61 12.81 -0.76
CA ALA A 70 14.83 13.60 -0.58
C ALA A 70 15.76 13.57 -1.80
N ALA A 71 15.73 12.47 -2.57
CA ALA A 71 16.47 12.33 -3.82
C ALA A 71 15.75 12.95 -5.04
N GLY A 72 14.61 13.63 -4.86
CA GLY A 72 13.85 14.25 -5.94
C GLY A 72 13.20 13.25 -6.91
N ARG A 73 13.12 11.96 -6.55
CA ARG A 73 12.51 10.90 -7.37
C ARG A 73 11.01 10.75 -7.11
N LEU A 74 10.54 11.25 -5.97
CA LEU A 74 9.13 11.38 -5.62
C LEU A 74 8.84 12.83 -5.19
N ARG A 75 7.61 13.30 -5.38
CA ARG A 75 7.17 14.60 -4.86
C ARG A 75 7.31 14.65 -3.32
N PRO A 76 7.69 15.80 -2.74
CA PRO A 76 7.62 15.98 -1.30
C PRO A 76 6.18 15.81 -0.80
N MET A 77 5.98 14.92 0.18
CA MET A 77 4.67 14.70 0.80
C MET A 77 4.88 14.24 2.23
N HIS A 78 3.93 14.53 3.11
CA HIS A 78 3.94 13.96 4.46
C HIS A 78 4.01 12.41 4.38
N PRO A 79 5.00 11.73 5.00
CA PRO A 79 5.24 10.30 4.78
C PRO A 79 4.03 9.41 5.10
N LEU A 80 3.28 9.75 6.14
CA LEU A 80 2.05 9.04 6.50
C LEU A 80 1.01 9.11 5.38
N MET A 81 0.87 10.26 4.71
CA MET A 81 -0.10 10.43 3.62
C MET A 81 0.36 9.70 2.36
N ALA A 82 1.66 9.69 2.08
CA ALA A 82 2.24 8.90 1.00
C ALA A 82 1.99 7.40 1.22
N LEU A 83 2.21 6.89 2.43
CA LEU A 83 1.92 5.49 2.77
C LEU A 83 0.42 5.19 2.73
N GLN A 84 -0.43 6.05 3.31
CA GLN A 84 -1.87 5.82 3.36
C GLN A 84 -2.50 5.78 1.96
N SER A 85 -2.07 6.67 1.06
CA SER A 85 -2.53 6.69 -0.34
C SER A 85 -2.05 5.48 -1.15
N PHE A 86 -0.98 4.81 -0.74
CA PHE A 86 -0.53 3.55 -1.33
C PHE A 86 -1.29 2.35 -0.75
N ILE A 87 -1.34 2.24 0.59
CA ILE A 87 -1.88 1.10 1.31
C ILE A 87 -3.40 1.02 1.17
N GLY A 88 -4.10 2.15 1.32
CA GLY A 88 -5.57 2.19 1.37
C GLY A 88 -6.25 1.53 0.16
N PRO A 89 -5.95 1.95 -1.08
CA PRO A 89 -6.55 1.35 -2.27
C PRO A 89 -6.23 -0.14 -2.42
N ILE A 90 -4.98 -0.55 -2.16
CA ILE A 90 -4.57 -1.97 -2.22
C ILE A 90 -5.37 -2.78 -1.21
N PHE A 91 -5.44 -2.31 0.03
CA PHE A 91 -6.16 -2.98 1.10
C PHE A 91 -7.66 -3.11 0.80
N PHE A 92 -8.28 -2.02 0.33
CA PHE A 92 -9.69 -2.01 -0.09
C PHE A 92 -9.95 -3.02 -1.22
N ASN A 93 -9.08 -3.04 -2.24
CA ASN A 93 -9.17 -4.01 -3.33
C ASN A 93 -9.12 -5.46 -2.80
N LEU A 94 -8.16 -5.78 -1.92
CA LEU A 94 -8.04 -7.13 -1.33
C LEU A 94 -9.31 -7.52 -0.55
N LEU A 95 -9.87 -6.60 0.24
CA LEU A 95 -11.05 -6.90 1.04
C LEU A 95 -12.32 -7.13 0.20
N THR A 96 -12.46 -6.37 -0.88
CA THR A 96 -13.68 -6.29 -1.69
C THR A 96 -13.63 -7.13 -2.97
N ARG A 97 -12.46 -7.67 -3.36
CA ARG A 97 -12.30 -8.45 -4.61
C ARG A 97 -13.35 -9.53 -4.80
N ARG A 98 -13.53 -10.42 -3.82
CA ARG A 98 -14.53 -11.50 -3.92
C ARG A 98 -15.98 -10.99 -4.01
N LEU A 99 -16.25 -9.80 -3.47
CA LEU A 99 -17.57 -9.17 -3.59
C LEU A 99 -17.78 -8.68 -5.03
N ALA A 100 -16.76 -8.01 -5.59
CA ALA A 100 -16.78 -7.53 -6.97
C ALA A 100 -16.92 -8.68 -7.98
N GLU A 101 -16.16 -9.76 -7.81
CA GLU A 101 -16.26 -10.96 -8.66
C GLU A 101 -17.65 -11.60 -8.60
N ARG A 102 -18.17 -11.84 -7.38
CA ARG A 102 -19.41 -12.60 -7.19
C ARG A 102 -20.67 -11.80 -7.47
N LEU A 103 -20.70 -10.52 -7.13
CA LEU A 103 -21.90 -9.69 -7.24
C LEU A 103 -21.94 -8.87 -8.52
N LEU A 104 -20.78 -8.46 -9.04
CA LEU A 104 -20.69 -7.56 -10.20
C LEU A 104 -20.14 -8.26 -11.44
N GLY A 105 -19.64 -9.50 -11.33
CA GLY A 105 -19.07 -10.24 -12.45
C GLY A 105 -17.81 -9.59 -13.02
N LEU A 106 -17.11 -8.76 -12.23
CA LEU A 106 -15.88 -8.10 -12.65
C LEU A 106 -14.73 -9.11 -12.58
N ASP A 107 -14.20 -9.46 -13.75
CA ASP A 107 -13.07 -10.38 -13.90
C ASP A 107 -11.80 -9.58 -14.20
N LEU A 108 -11.12 -9.14 -13.13
CA LEU A 108 -9.79 -8.53 -13.19
C LEU A 108 -8.82 -9.41 -12.41
N ASP A 109 -7.67 -9.70 -13.01
CA ASP A 109 -6.61 -10.42 -12.31
C ASP A 109 -6.21 -9.66 -11.04
N GLY A 110 -6.15 -10.37 -9.92
CA GLY A 110 -5.98 -9.75 -8.62
C GLY A 110 -4.57 -9.18 -8.42
N GLU A 111 -3.57 -9.83 -9.02
CA GLU A 111 -2.20 -9.36 -8.98
C GLU A 111 -2.03 -8.14 -9.90
N GLU A 112 -2.64 -8.16 -11.08
CA GLU A 112 -2.70 -7.01 -11.99
C GLU A 112 -3.40 -5.80 -11.33
N ALA A 113 -4.53 -6.02 -10.64
CA ALA A 113 -5.26 -4.96 -9.96
C ALA A 113 -4.39 -4.20 -8.96
N VAL A 114 -3.59 -4.89 -8.14
CA VAL A 114 -2.72 -4.22 -7.16
C VAL A 114 -1.54 -3.51 -7.81
N VAL A 115 -1.06 -3.98 -8.97
CA VAL A 115 -0.04 -3.30 -9.78
C VAL A 115 -0.59 -2.00 -10.34
N ILE A 116 -1.79 -2.00 -10.91
CA ILE A 116 -2.45 -0.78 -11.42
C ILE A 116 -2.57 0.27 -10.31
N LEU A 117 -2.94 -0.15 -9.09
CA LEU A 117 -3.03 0.75 -7.94
C LEU A 117 -1.67 1.33 -7.54
N ALA A 118 -0.61 0.53 -7.58
CA ALA A 118 0.75 1.00 -7.33
C ALA A 118 1.24 1.99 -8.40
N GLU A 119 0.92 1.74 -9.67
CA GLU A 119 1.23 2.66 -10.77
C GLU A 119 0.46 3.98 -10.67
N ASN A 120 -0.81 3.93 -10.27
CA ASN A 120 -1.61 5.12 -10.00
C ASN A 120 -0.96 5.98 -8.90
N TRP A 121 -0.47 5.33 -7.84
CA TRP A 121 0.28 6.00 -6.78
C TRP A 121 1.58 6.62 -7.31
N LEU A 122 2.34 5.90 -8.14
CA LEU A 122 3.57 6.43 -8.75
C LEU A 122 3.31 7.66 -9.63
N ARG A 123 2.22 7.66 -10.42
CA ARG A 123 1.81 8.82 -11.21
C ARG A 123 1.46 10.01 -10.32
N ALA A 124 0.74 9.76 -9.22
CA ALA A 124 0.39 10.80 -8.25
C ALA A 124 1.60 11.34 -7.48
N MET A 125 2.63 10.51 -7.29
CA MET A 125 3.85 10.85 -6.58
C MET A 125 4.97 11.36 -7.48
N ARG A 126 4.74 11.54 -8.77
CA ARG A 126 5.73 12.12 -9.68
C ARG A 126 6.15 13.49 -9.14
N PRO A 127 7.45 13.83 -9.12
CA PRO A 127 7.92 15.14 -8.71
C PRO A 127 7.18 16.26 -9.47
N ASP A 128 6.87 17.34 -8.75
CA ASP A 128 6.27 18.52 -9.36
C ASP A 128 7.27 19.10 -10.37
N LYS A 129 6.76 19.57 -11.52
CA LYS A 129 7.61 20.33 -12.44
C LYS A 129 7.86 21.68 -11.80
N GLU A 130 9.05 22.24 -12.01
CA GLU A 130 9.56 23.50 -11.43
C GLU A 130 8.74 24.79 -11.74
N GLY A 131 7.46 24.68 -12.11
CA GLY A 131 6.56 25.79 -12.43
C GLY A 131 5.09 25.64 -11.97
N ASP A 132 4.73 24.61 -11.20
CA ASP A 132 3.37 24.45 -10.66
C ASP A 132 3.17 25.10 -9.25
N ALA A 133 4.19 25.79 -8.73
CA ALA A 133 4.16 26.40 -7.39
C ALA A 133 3.53 27.81 -7.31
N ASP A 134 3.16 28.40 -8.45
CA ASP A 134 2.57 29.76 -8.55
C ASP A 134 1.08 29.75 -8.97
N GLY A 135 0.33 28.71 -8.57
CA GLY A 135 -1.12 28.58 -8.83
C GLY A 135 -2.00 29.01 -7.66
#